data_AF-A0A9P0CM10-F1
#
_entry.id   AF-A0A9P0CM10-F1
#
_cell.length_a   1.000
_cell.length_b   1.000
_cell.length_c   1.000
_cell.angle_alpha   90.00
_cell.angle_beta   90.00
_cell.angle_gamma   90.00
#
_symmetry.space_group_name_H-M   'P 1'
#
loop_
_entity.id
_entity.type
_entity.pdbx_description
1 polymer ?
#
loop_
_entity_poly.entity_id
_entity_poly.type
_entity_poly.pdbx_seq_one_letter_code
_entity_poly.pdbx_strand_id
1 'polypeptide(L)'
;MFSSTTGNNKNQRLDEDVKTDIAAHLKALKHEFQRYYSDINPETPIWLMTRNPFVVDVLQLPEDIQEEFLEMKADSTMKDDFHLLTLEKFWIKRFLLNPKVASHALQIIVPFSSTYLCETGFSALV
;
A
#
# COMPACT_ATOMS: atom_id res chain seq x y z
N MET A 1 -15.15 -58.26 -4.49
CA MET A 1 -14.42 -58.19 -3.20
C MET A 1 -13.67 -56.87 -3.19
N PHE A 2 -14.36 -55.79 -2.79
CA PHE A 2 -13.73 -54.50 -2.59
C PHE A 2 -13.24 -54.47 -1.15
N SER A 3 -11.93 -54.56 -0.98
CA SER A 3 -11.29 -54.33 0.31
C SER A 3 -10.76 -52.91 0.32
N SER A 4 -11.55 -52.04 0.94
CA SER A 4 -11.20 -50.69 1.37
C SER A 4 -10.04 -50.75 2.36
N THR A 5 -9.08 -49.83 2.27
CA THR A 5 -8.30 -49.33 3.42
C THR A 5 -7.81 -47.93 3.02
N THR A 6 -8.53 -46.87 3.35
CA THR A 6 -8.41 -46.08 4.60
C THR A 6 -7.75 -44.75 4.28
N GLY A 7 -8.53 -43.68 4.40
CA GLY A 7 -8.01 -42.32 4.40
C GLY A 7 -6.96 -42.15 5.50
N ASN A 8 -5.92 -41.38 5.20
CA ASN A 8 -5.05 -40.84 6.23
C ASN A 8 -4.73 -39.38 5.90
N ASN A 9 -5.66 -38.54 6.35
CA ASN A 9 -5.46 -37.13 6.55
C ASN A 9 -4.47 -37.00 7.74
N LYS A 10 -3.17 -36.76 7.45
CA LYS A 10 -2.15 -36.51 8.46
C LYS A 10 -1.34 -35.30 8.04
N ASN A 11 -1.49 -34.23 8.82
CA ASN A 11 -0.67 -33.03 8.84
C ASN A 11 0.77 -33.32 8.42
N GLN A 12 1.13 -32.96 7.18
CA GLN A 12 2.52 -32.99 6.73
C GLN A 12 3.27 -31.94 7.54
N ARG A 13 4.00 -32.42 8.55
CA ARG A 13 4.88 -31.60 9.36
C ARG A 13 6.06 -31.21 8.47
N LEU A 14 6.16 -29.93 8.13
CA LEU A 14 7.29 -29.39 7.36
C LEU A 14 8.60 -29.77 8.06
N ASP A 15 9.56 -30.22 7.26
CA ASP A 15 10.91 -30.52 7.69
C ASP A 15 11.58 -29.28 8.31
N GLU A 16 12.41 -29.46 9.34
CA GLU A 16 12.98 -28.32 10.09
C GLU A 16 13.98 -27.50 9.26
N ASP A 17 14.70 -28.15 8.34
CA ASP A 17 15.61 -27.47 7.42
C ASP A 17 14.81 -26.57 6.46
N VAL A 18 13.71 -27.10 5.91
CA VAL A 18 12.79 -26.33 5.05
C VAL A 18 12.19 -25.13 5.79
N LYS A 19 11.81 -25.28 7.07
CA LYS A 19 11.32 -24.15 7.87
C LYS A 19 12.38 -23.08 8.07
N THR A 20 13.62 -23.50 8.29
CA THR A 20 14.76 -22.59 8.48
C THR A 20 15.03 -21.79 7.21
N ASP A 21 15.00 -22.46 6.06
CA ASP A 21 15.15 -21.81 4.74
C ASP A 21 14.02 -20.82 4.46
N ILE A 22 12.77 -21.20 4.73
CA ILE A 22 11.62 -20.29 4.59
C ILE A 22 11.79 -19.07 5.51
N ALA A 23 12.17 -19.27 6.78
CA ALA A 23 12.36 -18.18 7.72
C ALA A 23 13.50 -17.24 7.29
N ALA A 24 14.62 -17.79 6.80
CA ALA A 24 15.73 -17.01 6.27
C ALA A 24 15.30 -16.20 5.04
N HIS A 25 14.57 -16.82 4.11
CA HIS A 25 14.04 -16.14 2.92
C HIS A 25 13.06 -15.02 3.28
N LEU A 26 12.11 -15.28 4.18
CA LEU A 26 11.16 -14.25 4.66
C LEU A 26 11.88 -13.08 5.35
N LYS A 27 12.97 -13.35 6.08
CA LYS A 27 13.78 -12.30 6.70
C LYS A 27 14.51 -11.45 5.65
N ALA A 28 15.10 -12.08 4.63
CA ALA A 28 15.72 -11.38 3.52
C ALA A 28 14.69 -10.55 2.74
N LEU A 29 13.52 -11.12 2.47
CA LEU A 29 12.42 -10.43 1.80
C LEU A 29 11.95 -9.21 2.60
N LYS A 30 11.80 -9.34 3.92
CA LYS A 30 11.49 -8.20 4.79
C LYS A 30 12.54 -7.09 4.68
N HIS A 31 13.83 -7.46 4.67
CA HIS A 31 14.92 -6.49 4.53
C HIS A 31 14.85 -5.75 3.20
N GLU A 32 14.61 -6.47 2.09
CA GLU A 32 14.47 -5.84 0.78
C GLU A 32 13.24 -4.93 0.73
N PHE A 33 12.09 -5.32 1.29
CA PHE A 33 10.95 -4.42 1.41
C PHE A 33 11.28 -3.14 2.19
N GLN A 34 11.95 -3.26 3.33
CA GLN A 34 12.36 -2.11 4.13
C GLN A 34 13.37 -1.21 3.40
N ARG A 35 14.25 -1.79 2.58
CA ARG A 35 15.20 -1.06 1.76
C ARG A 35 14.51 -0.30 0.62
N TYR A 36 13.68 -1.00 -0.15
CA TYR A 36 12.94 -0.42 -1.27
C TYR A 36 11.89 0.62 -0.83
N TYR A 37 11.29 0.43 0.35
CA TYR A 37 10.27 1.32 0.92
C TYR A 37 10.79 2.11 2.13
N SER A 38 12.09 2.40 2.16
CA SER A 38 12.73 3.09 3.29
C SER A 38 12.14 4.48 3.57
N ASP A 39 11.56 5.11 2.56
CA ASP A 39 10.91 6.42 2.67
C ASP A 39 9.46 6.36 3.21
N ILE A 40 8.86 5.17 3.32
CA ILE A 40 7.50 5.00 3.85
C ILE A 40 7.55 4.94 5.38
N ASN A 41 7.30 6.08 6.02
CA ASN A 41 7.11 6.15 7.46
C ASN A 41 5.61 6.32 7.82
N PRO A 42 5.00 5.34 8.51
CA PRO A 42 3.58 5.36 8.91
C PRO A 42 3.19 6.50 9.86
N GLU A 43 4.16 7.16 10.48
CA GLU A 43 3.93 8.26 11.42
C GLU A 43 3.97 9.63 10.74
N THR A 44 4.26 9.68 9.42
CA THR A 44 4.31 10.96 8.71
C THR A 44 2.91 11.54 8.53
N PRO A 45 2.76 12.88 8.60
CA PRO A 45 1.49 13.55 8.33
C PRO A 45 0.89 13.19 6.97
N ILE A 46 1.73 13.01 5.94
CA ILE A 46 1.29 12.61 4.60
C ILE A 46 0.71 11.19 4.61
N TRP A 47 1.33 10.25 5.33
CA TRP A 47 0.80 8.90 5.48
C TRP A 47 -0.54 8.89 6.22
N LEU A 48 -0.62 9.61 7.34
CA LEU A 48 -1.86 9.75 8.11
C LEU A 48 -2.97 10.37 7.27
N MET A 49 -2.66 11.41 6.50
CA MET A 49 -3.58 12.07 5.59
C MET A 49 -4.09 11.08 4.55
N THR A 50 -3.20 10.31 3.94
CA THR A 50 -3.52 9.30 2.92
C THR A 50 -4.48 8.25 3.45
N ARG A 51 -4.33 7.83 4.71
CA ARG A 51 -5.22 6.85 5.35
C ARG A 51 -6.55 7.45 5.77
N ASN A 52 -6.51 8.65 6.34
CA ASN A 52 -7.68 9.36 6.81
C ASN A 52 -7.41 10.89 6.81
N PRO A 53 -7.93 11.64 5.83
CA PRO A 53 -7.69 13.09 5.75
C PRO A 53 -8.36 13.89 6.87
N PHE A 54 -9.23 13.28 7.68
CA PHE A 54 -9.93 13.94 8.79
C PHE A 54 -9.16 13.96 10.10
N VAL A 55 -8.09 13.16 10.25
CA VAL A 55 -7.30 13.08 11.50
C VAL A 55 -6.06 13.96 11.52
N VAL A 56 -5.70 14.55 10.37
CA VAL A 56 -4.48 15.34 10.20
C VAL A 56 -4.79 16.83 10.26
N ASP A 57 -3.98 17.59 10.99
CA ASP A 57 -4.00 19.06 10.94
C ASP A 57 -3.28 19.55 9.68
N VAL A 58 -3.86 20.55 9.01
CA VAL A 58 -3.27 21.27 7.87
C VAL A 58 -1.85 21.71 8.17
N LEU A 59 -1.59 22.21 9.38
CA LEU A 59 -0.29 22.77 9.75
C LEU A 59 0.83 21.72 9.83
N GLN A 60 0.48 20.43 9.86
CA GLN A 60 1.45 19.33 9.85
C GLN A 60 1.85 18.91 8.42
N LEU A 61 1.16 19.41 7.40
CA LEU A 61 1.43 19.10 6.00
C LEU A 61 2.42 20.10 5.38
N PRO A 62 3.13 19.70 4.31
CA PRO A 62 3.93 20.61 3.50
C PRO A 62 3.13 21.84 3.03
N GLU A 63 3.74 23.02 3.12
CA GLU A 63 3.08 24.32 2.84
C GLU A 63 2.48 24.37 1.43
N ASP A 64 3.12 23.73 0.45
CA ASP A 64 2.69 23.71 -0.95
C ASP A 64 1.36 22.98 -1.20
N ILE A 65 0.92 22.15 -0.24
CA ILE A 65 -0.35 21.40 -0.31
C ILE A 65 -1.41 21.88 0.68
N GLN A 66 -1.08 22.79 1.61
CA GLN A 66 -1.99 23.20 2.69
C GLN A 66 -3.26 23.88 2.18
N GLU A 67 -3.14 24.80 1.23
CA GLU A 67 -4.27 25.53 0.63
C GLU A 67 -5.25 24.56 -0.03
N GLU A 68 -4.75 23.67 -0.86
CA GLU A 68 -5.57 22.70 -1.59
C GLU A 68 -6.21 21.67 -0.63
N PHE A 69 -5.52 21.33 0.47
CA PHE A 69 -6.07 20.45 1.50
C PHE A 69 -7.19 21.14 2.31
N LEU A 70 -7.08 22.45 2.54
CA LEU A 70 -8.14 23.26 3.15
C LEU A 70 -9.38 23.31 2.26
N GLU A 71 -9.20 23.57 0.97
CA GLU A 71 -10.30 23.54 -0.01
C GLU A 71 -10.98 22.18 -0.04
N MET A 72 -10.18 21.10 -0.05
CA MET A 72 -10.70 19.73 0.02
C MET A 72 -11.54 19.52 1.29
N LYS A 73 -11.06 19.97 2.46
CA LYS A 73 -11.79 19.85 3.73
C LYS A 73 -13.05 20.71 3.81
N ALA A 74 -13.11 21.79 3.05
CA ALA A 74 -14.30 22.65 2.96
C ALA A 74 -15.39 22.05 2.05
N ASP A 75 -15.06 21.08 1.20
CA ASP A 75 -16.03 20.37 0.36
C ASP A 75 -16.96 19.49 1.20
N SER A 76 -18.25 19.83 1.21
CA SER A 76 -19.28 19.09 1.93
C SER A 76 -19.41 17.63 1.48
N THR A 77 -19.04 17.32 0.23
CA THR A 77 -19.12 15.96 -0.32
C THR A 77 -17.95 15.07 0.07
N MET A 78 -16.90 15.63 0.69
CA MET A 78 -15.66 14.90 1.02
C MET A 78 -15.91 13.71 1.94
N LYS A 79 -16.75 13.88 2.98
CA LYS A 79 -17.07 12.78 3.91
C LYS A 79 -17.84 11.67 3.22
N ASP A 80 -18.85 12.02 2.45
CA ASP A 80 -19.68 11.05 1.74
C ASP A 80 -18.84 10.26 0.73
N ASP A 81 -18.01 10.94 -0.05
CA ASP A 81 -17.08 10.31 -0.99
C ASP A 81 -16.11 9.35 -0.29
N PHE A 82 -15.55 9.75 0.86
CA PHE A 82 -14.62 8.91 1.62
C PHE A 82 -15.28 7.65 2.18
N HIS A 83 -16.57 7.71 2.51
CA HIS A 83 -17.33 6.55 3.00
C HIS A 83 -17.86 5.65 1.87
N LEU A 84 -18.16 6.22 0.70
CA LEU A 84 -18.74 5.50 -0.44
C LEU A 84 -17.68 4.85 -1.34
N LEU A 85 -16.50 5.45 -1.45
CA LEU A 85 -15.43 5.00 -2.35
C LEU A 85 -14.38 4.18 -1.61
N THR A 86 -13.69 3.31 -2.36
CA THR A 86 -12.44 2.73 -1.85
C THR A 86 -11.37 3.81 -1.75
N LEU A 87 -10.34 3.59 -0.93
CA LEU A 87 -9.30 4.59 -0.68
C LEU A 87 -8.64 5.07 -1.98
N GLU A 88 -8.32 4.14 -2.89
CA GLU A 88 -7.71 4.46 -4.18
C GLU A 88 -8.66 5.31 -5.04
N LYS A 89 -9.93 4.91 -5.11
CA LYS A 89 -10.95 5.63 -5.90
C LYS A 89 -11.24 7.02 -5.34
N PHE A 90 -11.22 7.17 -4.01
CA PHE A 90 -11.35 8.46 -3.35
C PHE A 90 -10.22 9.39 -3.79
N TRP A 91 -8.96 8.97 -3.67
CA TRP A 91 -7.81 9.80 -4.05
C TRP A 91 -7.71 10.03 -5.56
N ILE A 92 -8.08 9.06 -6.40
CA ILE A 92 -8.20 9.24 -7.85
C ILE A 92 -9.27 10.28 -8.19
N LYS A 93 -10.44 10.25 -7.53
CA LYS A 93 -11.48 11.27 -7.72
C LYS A 93 -10.98 12.64 -7.29
N ARG A 94 -10.31 12.73 -6.14
CA ARG A 94 -9.75 13.98 -5.60
C ARG A 94 -8.64 14.54 -6.48
N PHE A 95 -7.90 13.71 -7.21
CA PHE A 95 -6.88 14.16 -8.16
C PHE A 95 -7.38 15.15 -9.23
N LEU A 96 -8.68 15.09 -9.58
CA LEU A 96 -9.26 16.02 -10.55
C LEU A 96 -9.55 17.43 -9.99
N LEU A 97 -9.70 17.55 -8.66
CA LEU A 97 -10.07 18.80 -7.98
C LEU A 97 -8.91 19.37 -7.17
N ASN A 98 -8.17 18.46 -6.54
CA ASN A 98 -7.09 18.70 -5.60
C ASN A 98 -5.88 17.82 -6.03
N PRO A 99 -5.19 18.18 -7.14
CA PRO A 99 -4.12 17.36 -7.71
C PRO A 99 -2.87 17.28 -6.83
N LYS A 100 -2.44 18.35 -6.13
CA LYS A 100 -1.21 18.31 -5.34
C LYS A 100 -1.34 17.41 -4.12
N VAL A 101 -2.45 17.51 -3.39
CA VAL A 101 -2.75 16.68 -2.21
C VAL A 101 -2.96 15.24 -2.65
N ALA A 102 -3.78 15.02 -3.68
CA ALA A 102 -4.04 13.67 -4.18
C ALA A 102 -2.79 13.00 -4.76
N SER A 103 -1.89 13.74 -5.41
CA SER A 103 -0.62 13.21 -5.90
C SER A 103 0.21 12.61 -4.77
N HIS A 104 0.36 13.32 -3.64
CA HIS A 104 1.06 12.79 -2.46
C HIS A 104 0.41 11.53 -1.90
N ALA A 105 -0.92 11.50 -1.82
CA ALA A 105 -1.64 10.32 -1.36
C ALA A 105 -1.51 9.12 -2.32
N LEU A 106 -1.56 9.38 -3.63
CA LEU A 106 -1.45 8.35 -4.66
C LEU A 106 -0.04 7.77 -4.78
N GLN A 107 1.01 8.54 -4.53
CA GLN A 107 2.38 8.03 -4.44
C GLN A 107 2.54 6.97 -3.34
N ILE A 108 1.82 7.15 -2.22
CA ILE A 108 1.80 6.19 -1.12
C ILE A 108 0.93 4.97 -1.44
N ILE A 109 -0.22 5.18 -2.09
CA ILE A 109 -1.19 4.11 -2.40
C ILE A 109 -0.75 3.24 -3.58
N VAL A 110 -0.09 3.84 -4.57
CA VAL A 110 0.33 3.21 -5.82
C VAL A 110 1.85 3.24 -5.93
N PRO A 111 2.59 2.54 -5.05
CA PRO A 111 4.05 2.54 -5.06
C PRO A 111 4.65 1.90 -6.33
N PHE A 112 3.85 1.20 -7.14
CA PHE A 112 4.33 0.19 -8.09
C PHE A 112 3.99 0.40 -9.57
N SER A 113 3.58 1.57 -10.03
CA SER A 113 3.23 1.70 -11.46
C SER A 113 4.42 1.85 -12.42
N SER A 114 5.65 2.13 -11.96
CA SER A 114 6.78 2.44 -12.88
C SER A 114 8.01 1.52 -12.75
N THR A 115 8.58 1.25 -11.57
CA THR A 115 9.92 0.61 -11.51
C THR A 115 9.92 -0.88 -11.85
N TYR A 116 9.15 -1.74 -11.16
CA TYR A 116 9.19 -3.19 -11.45
C TYR A 116 8.67 -3.53 -12.85
N LEU A 117 7.62 -2.87 -13.32
CA LEU A 117 7.08 -3.10 -14.66
C LEU A 117 8.04 -2.59 -15.76
N CYS A 118 8.71 -1.45 -15.54
CA CYS A 118 9.78 -1.03 -16.45
C CYS A 118 10.98 -1.97 -16.37
N GLU A 119 11.45 -2.36 -15.18
CA GLU A 119 12.59 -3.27 -15.00
C GLU A 119 12.32 -4.65 -15.61
N THR A 120 11.11 -5.19 -15.44
CA THR A 120 10.68 -6.45 -16.08
C THR A 120 10.60 -6.29 -17.59
N GLY A 121 10.05 -5.17 -18.06
CA GLY A 121 10.00 -4.85 -19.49
C GLY A 121 11.37 -4.70 -20.13
N PHE A 122 12.32 -4.04 -19.45
CA PHE A 122 13.71 -3.89 -19.89
C PHE A 122 14.49 -5.20 -19.78
N SER A 123 14.21 -6.04 -18.78
CA SER A 123 14.82 -7.37 -18.63
C SER A 123 14.33 -8.36 -19.68
N ALA A 124 13.11 -8.19 -20.21
CA ALA A 124 12.56 -9.00 -21.30
C ALA A 124 13.08 -8.60 -22.70
N LEU A 125 13.81 -7.48 -22.81
CA LEU A 125 14.46 -7.03 -24.03
C LEU A 125 15.91 -7.53 -24.16
N VAL A 126 16.37 -8.38 -23.23
CA VAL A 126 17.69 -9.04 -23.23
C VAL A 126 17.54 -10.52 -23.58
#